data_AF-A0A7X5RDG5-F1
#
_entry.id   AF-A0A7X5RDG5-F1
#
_cell.length_a   1.000
_cell.length_b   1.000
_cell.length_c   1.000
_cell.angle_alpha   90.00
_cell.angle_beta   90.00
_cell.angle_gamma   90.00
#
_symmetry.space_group_name_H-M   'P 1'
#
loop_
_entity.id
_entity.type
_entity.pdbx_description
1 polymer ?
#
loop_
_entity_poly.entity_id
_entity_poly.type
_entity_poly.pdbx_seq_one_letter_code
_entity_poly.pdbx_strand_id
1 'polypeptide(L)'
;MIGIELIKQWDIHCGGKKQILADGITLTNELKAYIEQFDFSIIKDISQIKFLEQFSQTNWYKYHFGGGIKKRPVAEKPAETLSSEEKKLPYVKQLLEVYSGEDNCLYEDDNDLKRNPSLFNHFTRQREGFFSAQSLKRFVRDELVDEEEYETLKEQVKFGITDTYENHYESKLERVKSTTGKAAELNLSSAEIHDIKVQDKNGMCHELVNDGKLMWSDGNGNL
;
A
#
# COMPACT_ATOMS: atom_id res chain seq x y z
N MET A 1 28.95 -33.75 12.63
CA MET A 1 28.22 -33.22 11.46
C MET A 1 26.76 -33.62 11.60
N ILE A 2 25.83 -32.69 11.38
CA ILE A 2 24.40 -32.86 11.69
C ILE A 2 23.80 -34.11 11.04
N GLY A 3 24.05 -34.35 9.75
CA GLY A 3 23.51 -35.52 9.03
C GLY A 3 23.94 -36.87 9.61
N ILE A 4 25.19 -36.99 10.06
CA ILE A 4 25.70 -38.23 10.67
C ILE A 4 24.99 -38.52 12.00
N GLU A 5 24.77 -37.49 12.82
CA GLU A 5 24.09 -37.65 14.11
C GLU A 5 22.58 -37.90 13.91
N LEU A 6 21.96 -37.25 12.93
CA LEU A 6 20.56 -37.50 12.56
C LEU A 6 20.32 -38.95 12.17
N ILE A 7 21.20 -39.56 11.36
CA ILE A 7 21.10 -40.97 10.97
C ILE A 7 21.26 -41.89 12.19
N LYS A 8 22.22 -41.60 13.07
CA LYS A 8 22.44 -42.41 14.29
C LYS A 8 21.24 -42.39 15.24
N GLN A 9 20.61 -41.22 15.37
CA GLN A 9 19.46 -41.02 16.26
C GLN A 9 18.11 -41.26 15.56
N TRP A 10 18.11 -41.75 14.32
CA TRP A 10 16.93 -41.82 13.48
C TRP A 10 15.79 -42.59 14.15
N ASP A 11 16.05 -43.79 14.64
CA ASP A 11 15.00 -44.65 15.21
C ASP A 11 14.38 -44.06 16.49
N ILE A 12 15.17 -43.28 17.24
CA ILE A 12 14.77 -42.66 18.50
C ILE A 12 13.89 -41.42 18.25
N HIS A 13 14.32 -40.53 17.34
CA HIS A 13 13.70 -39.23 17.16
C HIS A 13 12.77 -39.12 15.93
N CYS A 14 12.95 -39.96 14.91
CA CYS A 14 12.24 -39.88 13.64
C CYS A 14 11.45 -41.16 13.34
N GLY A 15 12.13 -42.31 13.23
CA GLY A 15 11.57 -43.52 12.64
C GLY A 15 10.36 -44.09 13.38
N GLY A 16 10.39 -44.14 14.71
CA GLY A 16 9.29 -44.62 15.54
C GLY A 16 8.15 -43.62 15.79
N LYS A 17 8.27 -42.37 15.31
CA LYS A 17 7.28 -41.32 15.59
C LYS A 17 6.10 -41.42 14.60
N LYS A 18 4.94 -41.81 15.13
CA LYS A 18 3.70 -41.99 14.36
C LYS A 18 2.90 -40.72 14.09
N GLN A 19 3.54 -39.55 14.22
CA GLN A 19 2.90 -38.24 14.08
C GLN A 19 2.69 -37.85 12.62
N ILE A 20 3.48 -38.44 11.69
CA ILE A 20 3.41 -38.17 10.25
C ILE A 20 2.76 -39.36 9.51
N LEU A 21 3.18 -40.59 9.83
CA LEU A 21 2.62 -41.84 9.28
C LEU A 21 2.32 -42.82 10.41
N ALA A 22 1.21 -43.56 10.30
CA ALA A 22 0.77 -44.53 11.32
C ALA A 22 1.80 -45.65 11.60
N ASP A 23 2.59 -46.00 10.59
CA ASP A 23 3.63 -47.04 10.66
C ASP A 23 5.04 -46.46 10.92
N GLY A 24 5.15 -45.15 11.13
CA GLY A 24 6.42 -44.46 11.25
C GLY A 24 7.11 -44.25 9.90
N ILE A 25 8.34 -43.75 9.93
CA ILE A 25 9.12 -43.45 8.71
C ILE A 25 10.38 -44.32 8.72
N THR A 26 10.45 -45.27 7.79
CA THR A 26 11.63 -46.13 7.64
C THR A 26 12.77 -45.34 6.99
N LEU A 27 13.98 -45.42 7.56
CA LEU A 27 15.18 -44.87 6.93
C LEU A 27 15.60 -45.77 5.76
N THR A 28 15.04 -45.52 4.58
CA THR A 28 15.44 -46.25 3.37
C THR A 28 16.86 -45.88 2.96
N ASN A 29 17.50 -46.74 2.16
CA ASN A 29 18.84 -46.47 1.63
C ASN A 29 18.87 -45.18 0.79
N GLU A 30 17.80 -44.90 0.05
CA GLU A 30 17.66 -43.67 -0.75
C GLU A 30 17.61 -42.42 0.14
N LEU A 31 16.78 -42.43 1.19
CA LEU A 31 16.69 -41.31 2.13
C LEU A 31 17.97 -41.10 2.91
N LYS A 32 18.64 -42.20 3.30
CA LYS A 32 19.95 -42.15 3.94
C LYS A 32 21.00 -41.50 3.04
N ALA A 33 21.08 -41.92 1.77
CA ALA A 33 22.01 -41.33 0.80
C ALA A 33 21.74 -39.84 0.58
N TYR A 34 20.47 -39.43 0.55
CA TYR A 34 20.09 -38.02 0.48
C TYR A 34 20.59 -37.25 1.71
N ILE A 35 20.36 -37.75 2.93
CA ILE A 35 20.83 -37.10 4.16
C ILE A 35 22.36 -37.00 4.17
N GLU A 36 23.08 -38.02 3.72
CA GLU A 36 24.55 -37.98 3.69
C GLU A 36 25.10 -36.94 2.69
N GLN A 37 24.37 -36.65 1.61
CA GLN A 37 24.75 -35.69 0.57
C GLN A 37 24.22 -34.27 0.83
N PHE A 38 23.23 -34.12 1.73
CA PHE A 38 22.60 -32.84 2.00
C PHE A 38 23.58 -31.85 2.66
N ASP A 39 23.62 -30.62 2.15
CA ASP A 39 24.43 -29.56 2.72
C ASP A 39 23.79 -29.00 3.99
N PHE A 40 24.16 -29.57 5.13
CA PHE A 40 23.72 -29.10 6.45
C PHE A 40 24.31 -27.75 6.87
N SER A 41 25.24 -27.15 6.11
CA SER A 41 25.78 -25.82 6.44
C SER A 41 24.74 -24.70 6.30
N ILE A 42 23.65 -24.95 5.56
CA ILE A 42 22.51 -24.05 5.46
C ILE A 42 21.69 -24.01 6.76
N ILE A 43 21.78 -25.07 7.58
CA ILE A 43 21.09 -25.16 8.87
C ILE A 43 21.99 -24.53 9.92
N LYS A 44 21.53 -23.45 10.53
CA LYS A 44 22.25 -22.70 11.54
C LYS A 44 21.40 -22.62 12.80
N ASP A 45 22.05 -22.70 13.96
CA ASP A 45 21.41 -22.33 15.21
C ASP A 45 21.36 -20.80 15.34
N ILE A 46 20.32 -20.31 16.01
CA ILE A 46 20.19 -18.92 16.39
C ILE A 46 19.99 -18.87 17.90
N SER A 47 20.78 -18.03 18.60
CA SER A 47 20.56 -17.83 20.03
C SER A 47 19.21 -17.16 20.26
N GLN A 48 18.60 -17.41 21.41
CA GLN A 48 17.31 -16.81 21.77
C GLN A 48 17.36 -15.27 21.72
N ILE A 49 18.47 -14.68 22.16
CA ILE A 49 18.69 -13.23 22.13
C ILE A 49 18.70 -12.72 20.67
N LYS A 50 19.48 -13.38 19.80
CA LYS A 50 19.57 -12.98 18.40
C LYS A 50 18.24 -13.16 17.65
N PHE A 51 17.48 -14.20 18.00
CA PHE A 51 16.13 -14.37 17.49
C PHE A 51 15.22 -13.21 17.89
N LEU A 52 15.24 -12.80 19.17
CA LEU A 52 14.45 -11.67 19.64
C LEU A 52 14.86 -10.35 18.99
N GLU A 53 16.17 -10.12 18.79
CA GLU A 53 16.68 -8.95 18.07
C GLU A 53 16.24 -8.91 16.61
N GLN A 54 16.19 -10.06 15.92
CA GLN A 54 15.67 -10.15 14.56
C GLN A 54 14.16 -9.98 14.53
N PHE A 55 13.44 -10.62 15.45
CA PHE A 55 11.99 -10.53 15.56
C PHE A 55 11.56 -9.10 15.87
N SER A 56 12.32 -8.35 16.68
CA SER A 56 12.04 -6.94 17.01
C SER A 56 12.12 -5.99 15.82
N GLN A 57 12.72 -6.40 14.70
CA GLN A 57 12.72 -5.62 13.46
C GLN A 57 11.47 -5.85 12.60
N THR A 58 10.61 -6.82 12.96
CA THR A 58 9.40 -7.16 12.21
C THR A 58 8.17 -6.45 12.77
N ASN A 59 7.17 -6.23 11.93
CA ASN A 59 5.88 -5.64 12.34
C ASN A 59 5.14 -6.50 13.36
N TRP A 60 5.43 -7.80 13.43
CA TRP A 60 4.82 -8.73 14.38
C TRP A 60 5.24 -8.45 15.83
N TYR A 61 6.42 -7.89 16.06
CA TYR A 61 6.96 -7.70 17.40
C TYR A 61 5.98 -6.95 18.31
N LYS A 62 5.39 -5.87 17.83
CA LYS A 62 4.48 -5.03 18.62
C LYS A 62 3.14 -5.70 18.96
N TYR A 63 2.70 -6.68 18.17
CA TYR A 63 1.47 -7.43 18.48
C TYR A 63 1.70 -8.49 19.58
N HIS A 64 2.93 -8.96 19.74
CA HIS A 64 3.30 -9.92 20.78
C HIS A 64 3.83 -9.26 22.06
N PHE A 65 4.61 -8.20 21.92
CA PHE A 65 5.37 -7.57 23.01
C PHE A 65 4.90 -6.16 23.35
N GLY A 66 3.96 -5.59 22.59
CA GLY A 66 3.54 -4.20 22.75
C GLY A 66 4.56 -3.19 22.19
N GLY A 67 4.38 -1.91 22.53
CA GLY A 67 5.19 -0.80 22.02
C GLY A 67 4.44 0.14 21.07
N GLY A 68 3.24 -0.26 20.63
CA GLY A 68 2.36 0.56 19.81
C GLY A 68 2.85 0.75 18.37
N ILE A 69 2.02 1.41 17.56
CA ILE A 69 2.36 1.79 16.19
C ILE A 69 3.20 3.07 16.24
N LYS A 70 4.32 3.12 15.50
CA LYS A 70 5.16 4.32 15.46
C LYS A 70 4.36 5.51 14.93
N LYS A 71 4.79 6.73 15.30
CA LYS A 71 4.19 7.93 14.72
C LYS A 71 4.48 7.98 13.22
N ARG A 72 3.42 8.22 12.44
CA ARG A 72 3.54 8.42 10.99
C ARG A 72 4.49 9.59 10.68
N PRO A 73 5.45 9.42 9.75
CA PRO A 73 6.31 10.51 9.31
C PRO A 73 5.50 11.60 8.60
N VAL A 74 6.04 12.82 8.56
CA VAL A 74 5.44 13.90 7.77
C VAL A 74 5.57 13.53 6.29
N ALA A 75 4.46 13.62 5.55
CA ALA A 75 4.49 13.37 4.11
C ALA A 75 5.37 14.41 3.41
N GLU A 76 6.24 13.93 2.53
CA GLU A 76 7.03 14.79 1.66
C GLU A 76 6.09 15.56 0.72
N LYS A 77 6.36 16.85 0.56
CA LYS A 77 5.65 17.65 -0.44
C LYS A 77 6.10 17.22 -1.83
N PRO A 78 5.18 17.17 -2.82
CA PRO A 78 5.58 16.98 -4.20
C PRO A 78 6.54 18.09 -4.63
N ALA A 79 7.53 17.74 -5.46
CA ALA A 79 8.37 18.73 -6.11
C ALA A 79 7.53 19.69 -6.95
N GLU A 80 7.96 20.94 -7.10
CA GLU A 80 7.20 21.92 -7.89
C GLU A 80 6.99 21.40 -9.32
N THR A 81 8.05 20.91 -9.94
CA THR A 81 8.01 20.29 -11.28
C THR A 81 7.44 18.88 -11.23
N LEU A 82 6.61 18.55 -12.21
CA LEU A 82 6.02 17.24 -12.37
C LEU A 82 7.04 16.23 -12.93
N SER A 83 7.27 15.12 -12.23
CA SER A 83 8.18 14.06 -12.70
C SER A 83 7.63 13.31 -13.91
N SER A 84 8.50 12.59 -14.64
CA SER A 84 8.11 11.77 -15.80
C SER A 84 7.19 10.62 -15.42
N GLU A 85 7.33 10.11 -14.20
CA GLU A 85 6.51 9.06 -13.61
C GLU A 85 5.13 9.61 -13.24
N GLU A 86 5.07 10.77 -12.59
CA GLU A 86 3.79 11.43 -12.25
C GLU A 86 2.98 11.77 -13.51
N LYS A 87 3.63 12.27 -14.58
CA LYS A 87 2.97 12.55 -15.87
C LYS A 87 2.25 11.35 -16.47
N LYS A 88 2.64 10.12 -16.10
CA LYS A 88 2.01 8.89 -16.60
C LYS A 88 0.75 8.51 -15.82
N LEU A 89 0.56 9.03 -14.60
CA LEU A 89 -0.54 8.66 -13.73
C LEU A 89 -1.89 9.13 -14.31
N PRO A 90 -2.92 8.25 -14.36
CA PRO A 90 -4.22 8.60 -14.91
C PRO A 90 -4.84 9.86 -14.30
N TYR A 91 -4.81 10.01 -12.98
CA TYR A 91 -5.42 11.18 -12.33
C TYR A 91 -4.77 12.50 -12.77
N VAL A 92 -3.45 12.51 -13.03
CA VAL A 92 -2.72 13.69 -13.48
C VAL A 92 -3.17 14.09 -14.89
N LYS A 93 -3.19 13.12 -15.82
CA LYS A 93 -3.65 13.35 -17.19
C LYS A 93 -5.08 13.86 -17.22
N GLN A 94 -5.97 13.22 -16.48
CA GLN A 94 -7.37 13.61 -16.46
C GLN A 94 -7.59 14.98 -15.80
N LEU A 95 -6.82 15.33 -14.76
CA LEU A 95 -6.87 16.69 -14.19
C LEU A 95 -6.43 17.74 -15.22
N LEU A 96 -5.34 17.50 -15.97
CA LEU A 96 -4.89 18.41 -17.02
C LEU A 96 -5.94 18.57 -18.14
N GLU A 97 -6.62 17.49 -18.52
CA GLU A 97 -7.76 17.54 -19.46
C GLU A 97 -8.95 18.35 -18.90
N VAL A 98 -9.30 18.15 -17.63
CA VAL A 98 -10.34 18.91 -16.95
C VAL A 98 -10.02 20.40 -16.93
N TYR A 99 -8.79 20.76 -16.60
CA TYR A 99 -8.34 22.16 -16.63
C TYR A 99 -8.35 22.73 -18.04
N SER A 100 -7.99 21.92 -19.04
CA SER A 100 -8.00 22.36 -20.43
C SER A 100 -9.39 22.65 -20.95
N GLY A 101 -10.38 21.84 -20.56
CA GLY A 101 -11.78 22.07 -20.88
C GLY A 101 -12.39 23.26 -20.15
N GLU A 102 -12.02 23.48 -18.88
CA GLU A 102 -12.50 24.63 -18.09
C GLU A 102 -12.05 25.98 -18.69
N ASP A 103 -10.79 26.07 -19.13
CA ASP A 103 -10.18 27.31 -19.59
C ASP A 103 -10.14 27.45 -21.12
N ASN A 104 -10.67 26.46 -21.86
CA ASN A 104 -10.55 26.34 -23.32
C ASN A 104 -9.11 26.53 -23.83
N CYS A 105 -8.13 26.03 -23.09
CA CYS A 105 -6.70 26.16 -23.35
C CYS A 105 -6.00 24.83 -23.10
N LEU A 106 -5.12 24.38 -23.99
CA LEU A 106 -4.41 23.11 -23.79
C LEU A 106 -3.33 23.24 -22.69
N TYR A 107 -3.43 22.37 -21.69
CA TYR A 107 -2.43 22.18 -20.63
C TYR A 107 -1.83 20.78 -20.73
N GLU A 108 -0.56 20.65 -21.13
CA GLU A 108 0.12 19.35 -21.20
C GLU A 108 0.97 19.06 -19.96
N ASP A 109 1.39 20.09 -19.22
CA ASP A 109 2.16 19.95 -17.99
C ASP A 109 1.95 21.06 -16.95
N ASP A 110 2.74 21.00 -15.87
CA ASP A 110 2.71 21.97 -14.77
C ASP A 110 3.21 23.36 -15.17
N ASN A 111 4.10 23.48 -16.16
CA ASN A 111 4.59 24.78 -16.62
C ASN A 111 3.51 25.53 -17.39
N ASP A 112 2.77 24.82 -18.23
CA ASP A 112 1.62 25.38 -18.94
C ASP A 112 0.58 25.95 -17.97
N LEU A 113 0.31 25.21 -16.88
CA LEU A 113 -0.65 25.62 -15.84
C LEU A 113 -0.24 26.92 -15.14
N LYS A 114 1.05 27.26 -15.08
CA LYS A 114 1.51 28.53 -14.44
C LYS A 114 0.91 29.77 -15.09
N ARG A 115 0.43 29.67 -16.34
CA ARG A 115 -0.31 30.75 -17.03
C ARG A 115 -1.66 31.06 -16.37
N ASN A 116 -2.25 30.10 -15.67
CA ASN A 116 -3.49 30.26 -14.89
C ASN A 116 -3.23 29.91 -13.41
N PRO A 117 -2.90 30.91 -12.57
CA PRO A 117 -2.53 30.68 -11.17
C PRO A 117 -3.60 29.95 -10.34
N SER A 118 -4.89 30.10 -10.68
CA SER A 118 -5.98 29.43 -9.97
C SER A 118 -5.94 27.92 -10.18
N LEU A 119 -5.78 27.49 -11.44
CA LEU A 119 -5.69 26.07 -11.81
C LEU A 119 -4.37 25.45 -11.35
N PHE A 120 -3.25 26.18 -11.48
CA PHE A 120 -1.96 25.75 -10.94
C PHE A 120 -2.01 25.52 -9.43
N ASN A 121 -2.58 26.45 -8.67
CA ASN A 121 -2.73 26.31 -7.22
C ASN A 121 -3.65 25.14 -6.85
N HIS A 122 -4.72 24.92 -7.62
CA HIS A 122 -5.59 23.77 -7.43
C HIS A 122 -4.83 22.46 -7.69
N PHE A 123 -4.11 22.35 -8.81
CA PHE A 123 -3.32 21.18 -9.16
C PHE A 123 -2.24 20.85 -8.12
N THR A 124 -1.52 21.86 -7.63
CA THR A 124 -0.54 21.68 -6.56
C THR A 124 -1.16 21.09 -5.30
N ARG A 125 -2.35 21.58 -4.87
CA ARG A 125 -3.07 21.00 -3.72
C ARG A 125 -3.51 19.56 -3.96
N GLN A 126 -3.97 19.23 -5.16
CA GLN A 126 -4.33 17.85 -5.54
C GLN A 126 -3.11 16.91 -5.49
N ARG A 127 -1.94 17.37 -5.94
CA ARG A 127 -0.68 16.62 -5.83
C ARG A 127 -0.25 16.42 -4.37
N GLU A 128 -0.36 17.45 -3.53
CA GLU A 128 -0.11 17.33 -2.09
C GLU A 128 -1.03 16.26 -1.44
N GLY A 129 -2.31 16.24 -1.83
CA GLY A 129 -3.27 15.22 -1.41
C GLY A 129 -2.80 13.80 -1.78
N PHE A 130 -2.49 13.58 -3.06
CA PHE A 130 -2.02 12.29 -3.56
C PHE A 130 -0.74 11.80 -2.85
N PHE A 131 0.26 12.67 -2.67
CA PHE A 131 1.50 12.31 -1.97
C PHE A 131 1.27 11.99 -0.49
N SER A 132 0.33 12.68 0.15
CA SER A 132 -0.10 12.36 1.52
C SER A 132 -0.72 10.96 1.58
N ALA A 133 -1.67 10.65 0.70
CA ALA A 133 -2.32 9.33 0.64
C ALA A 133 -1.30 8.21 0.40
N GLN A 134 -0.34 8.41 -0.51
CA GLN A 134 0.75 7.47 -0.77
C GLN A 134 1.69 7.29 0.44
N SER A 135 1.95 8.35 1.19
CA SER A 135 2.69 8.28 2.46
C SER A 135 1.91 7.47 3.51
N LEU A 136 0.58 7.64 3.60
CA LEU A 136 -0.24 6.82 4.50
C LEU A 136 -0.19 5.34 4.09
N LYS A 137 -0.33 5.05 2.80
CA LYS A 137 -0.26 3.69 2.26
C LYS A 137 1.07 2.99 2.58
N ARG A 138 2.19 3.69 2.40
CA ARG A 138 3.52 3.18 2.78
C ARG A 138 3.64 2.96 4.29
N PHE A 139 3.14 3.89 5.09
CA PHE A 139 3.15 3.75 6.54
C PHE A 139 2.35 2.53 7.00
N VAL A 140 1.18 2.28 6.42
CA VAL A 140 0.37 1.08 6.71
C VAL A 140 1.14 -0.19 6.37
N ARG A 141 1.71 -0.28 5.16
CA ARG A 141 2.55 -1.43 4.76
C ARG A 141 3.73 -1.65 5.69
N ASP A 142 4.43 -0.58 6.05
CA ASP A 142 5.66 -0.66 6.82
C ASP A 142 5.42 -0.90 8.31
N GLU A 143 4.24 -0.57 8.83
CA GLU A 143 3.94 -0.70 10.26
C GLU A 143 2.92 -1.78 10.57
N LEU A 144 1.84 -1.94 9.81
CA LEU A 144 0.78 -2.90 10.16
C LEU A 144 1.12 -4.31 9.66
N VAL A 145 0.48 -5.31 10.27
CA VAL A 145 0.47 -6.68 9.74
C VAL A 145 -0.60 -6.84 8.68
N ASP A 146 -1.75 -6.16 8.85
CA ASP A 146 -2.82 -6.13 7.87
C ASP A 146 -2.71 -4.91 6.96
N GLU A 147 -2.28 -5.12 5.72
CA GLU A 147 -2.18 -4.06 4.72
C GLU A 147 -3.56 -3.65 4.16
N GLU A 148 -4.61 -4.46 4.35
CA GLU A 148 -5.96 -4.20 3.85
C GLU A 148 -6.64 -3.02 4.58
N GLU A 149 -6.13 -2.61 5.74
CA GLU A 149 -6.63 -1.45 6.48
C GLU A 149 -6.62 -0.16 5.64
N TYR A 150 -5.60 0.03 4.79
CA TYR A 150 -5.55 1.18 3.88
C TYR A 150 -6.65 1.10 2.81
N GLU A 151 -6.84 -0.08 2.22
CA GLU A 151 -7.86 -0.28 1.18
C GLU A 151 -9.28 -0.14 1.76
N THR A 152 -9.48 -0.57 3.00
CA THR A 152 -10.73 -0.34 3.76
C THR A 152 -11.03 1.15 3.95
N LEU A 153 -10.02 1.98 4.25
CA LEU A 153 -10.18 3.44 4.30
C LEU A 153 -10.52 4.03 2.93
N LYS A 154 -9.87 3.57 1.86
CA LYS A 154 -10.14 4.04 0.50
C LYS A 154 -11.55 3.66 0.03
N GLU A 155 -12.04 2.48 0.38
CA GLU A 155 -13.43 2.07 0.09
C GLU A 155 -14.45 2.89 0.90
N GLN A 156 -14.15 3.25 2.16
CA GLN A 156 -15.00 4.20 2.91
C GLN A 156 -15.06 5.57 2.21
N VAL A 157 -13.92 6.08 1.70
CA VAL A 157 -13.89 7.32 0.92
C VAL A 157 -14.76 7.20 -0.31
N LYS A 158 -14.56 6.14 -1.12
CA LYS A 158 -15.35 5.87 -2.32
C LYS A 158 -16.84 5.87 -2.01
N PHE A 159 -17.28 5.06 -1.04
CA PHE A 159 -18.68 4.99 -0.64
C PHE A 159 -19.22 6.36 -0.22
N GLY A 160 -18.46 7.11 0.58
CA GLY A 160 -18.87 8.42 1.10
C GLY A 160 -18.93 9.55 0.06
N ILE A 161 -18.27 9.39 -1.09
CA ILE A 161 -18.27 10.39 -2.17
C ILE A 161 -19.11 10.01 -3.38
N THR A 162 -19.55 8.74 -3.53
CA THR A 162 -20.25 8.26 -4.75
C THR A 162 -21.40 9.16 -5.16
N ASP A 163 -22.36 9.44 -4.27
CA ASP A 163 -23.51 10.30 -4.59
C ASP A 163 -23.10 11.71 -4.99
N THR A 164 -22.03 12.24 -4.36
CA THR A 164 -21.50 13.55 -4.73
C THR A 164 -20.83 13.50 -6.10
N TYR A 165 -20.08 12.45 -6.39
CA TYR A 165 -19.41 12.27 -7.68
C TYR A 165 -20.41 12.08 -8.84
N GLU A 166 -21.52 11.38 -8.61
CA GLU A 166 -22.56 11.08 -9.60
C GLU A 166 -23.58 12.21 -9.80
N ASN A 167 -23.49 13.28 -9.02
CA ASN A 167 -24.35 14.45 -9.21
C ASN A 167 -24.15 15.10 -10.59
N HIS A 168 -25.17 15.86 -10.99
CA HIS A 168 -25.05 16.74 -12.14
C HIS A 168 -24.19 17.96 -11.81
N TYR A 169 -23.27 18.29 -12.71
CA TYR A 169 -22.38 19.44 -12.60
C TYR A 169 -22.29 20.16 -13.93
N GLU A 170 -22.20 21.48 -13.89
CA GLU A 170 -22.04 22.31 -15.09
C GLU A 170 -20.63 22.17 -15.68
N SER A 171 -19.65 21.85 -14.84
CA SER A 171 -18.27 21.59 -15.27
C SER A 171 -17.62 20.39 -14.57
N LYS A 172 -16.69 19.74 -15.27
CA LYS A 172 -15.91 18.64 -14.71
C LYS A 172 -15.03 19.10 -13.54
N LEU A 173 -14.55 20.35 -13.58
CA LEU A 173 -13.77 20.91 -12.48
C LEU A 173 -14.64 21.08 -11.23
N GLU A 174 -15.91 21.46 -11.40
CA GLU A 174 -16.87 21.51 -10.32
C GLU A 174 -17.11 20.12 -9.70
N ARG A 175 -17.25 19.08 -10.52
CA ARG A 175 -17.33 17.68 -10.04
C ARG A 175 -16.09 17.30 -9.22
N VAL A 176 -14.89 17.58 -9.73
CA VAL A 176 -13.62 17.29 -9.02
C VAL A 176 -13.58 18.00 -7.66
N LYS A 177 -13.88 19.30 -7.64
CA LYS A 177 -13.87 20.11 -6.41
C LYS A 177 -14.91 19.63 -5.40
N SER A 178 -16.13 19.35 -5.85
CA SER A 178 -17.22 18.88 -5.01
C SER A 178 -16.91 17.50 -4.43
N THR A 179 -16.43 16.57 -5.26
CA THR A 179 -16.09 15.20 -4.86
C THR A 179 -14.94 15.19 -3.84
N THR A 180 -13.85 15.88 -4.14
CA THR A 180 -12.69 15.95 -3.23
C THR A 180 -12.98 16.77 -1.97
N GLY A 181 -13.84 17.79 -2.07
CA GLY A 181 -14.36 18.54 -0.93
C GLY A 181 -15.19 17.65 0.00
N LYS A 182 -16.08 16.81 -0.57
CA LYS A 182 -16.83 15.83 0.23
C LYS A 182 -15.93 14.83 0.94
N ALA A 183 -14.90 14.33 0.25
CA ALA A 183 -13.93 13.41 0.84
C ALA A 183 -13.26 13.99 2.09
N ALA A 184 -12.88 15.28 2.06
CA ALA A 184 -12.24 15.97 3.17
C ALA A 184 -13.09 15.94 4.46
N GLU A 185 -14.42 16.00 4.31
CA GLU A 185 -15.40 16.04 5.41
C GLU A 185 -15.72 14.67 6.01
N LEU A 186 -15.35 13.57 5.35
CA LEU A 186 -15.70 12.22 5.82
C LEU A 186 -15.03 11.89 7.14
N ASN A 187 -15.77 11.35 8.10
CA ASN A 187 -15.21 10.78 9.32
C ASN A 187 -14.88 9.32 9.07
N LEU A 188 -13.62 9.05 8.71
CA LEU A 188 -13.16 7.68 8.47
C LEU A 188 -12.85 6.97 9.78
N SER A 189 -13.08 5.66 9.79
CA SER A 189 -12.84 4.78 10.94
C SER A 189 -11.83 3.71 10.54
N SER A 190 -10.80 3.52 11.37
CA SER A 190 -9.90 2.37 11.32
C SER A 190 -9.50 1.99 12.74
N ALA A 191 -9.35 0.70 13.00
CA ALA A 191 -8.95 0.19 14.30
C ALA A 191 -7.48 0.52 14.61
N GLU A 192 -6.62 0.54 13.59
CA GLU A 192 -5.17 0.66 13.74
C GLU A 192 -4.62 2.00 13.23
N ILE A 193 -5.33 2.66 12.31
CA ILE A 193 -4.89 3.91 11.68
C ILE A 193 -5.59 5.11 12.31
N HIS A 194 -4.86 5.87 13.12
CA HIS A 194 -5.42 7.03 13.84
C HIS A 194 -5.06 8.40 13.22
N ASP A 195 -3.92 8.53 12.54
CA ASP A 195 -3.45 9.81 11.94
C ASP A 195 -3.83 9.91 10.46
N ILE A 196 -5.14 10.01 10.21
CA ILE A 196 -5.71 10.22 8.87
C ILE A 196 -5.92 11.71 8.66
N LYS A 197 -5.20 12.28 7.69
CA LYS A 197 -5.23 13.69 7.36
C LYS A 197 -6.24 13.98 6.28
N VAL A 198 -6.70 15.24 6.21
CA VAL A 198 -7.61 15.71 5.17
C VAL A 198 -7.01 15.50 3.77
N GLN A 199 -5.69 15.70 3.64
CA GLN A 199 -4.95 15.45 2.40
C GLN A 199 -5.02 13.99 1.96
N ASP A 200 -5.01 13.02 2.90
CA ASP A 200 -5.08 11.60 2.57
C ASP A 200 -6.42 11.26 1.90
N LYS A 201 -7.53 11.80 2.43
CA LYS A 201 -8.87 11.56 1.88
C LYS A 201 -9.01 12.12 0.47
N ASN A 202 -8.45 13.31 0.23
CA ASN A 202 -8.37 13.90 -1.11
C ASN A 202 -7.51 13.03 -2.05
N GLY A 203 -6.33 12.60 -1.61
CA GLY A 203 -5.44 11.75 -2.40
C GLY A 203 -6.03 10.37 -2.71
N MET A 204 -6.83 9.80 -1.80
CA MET A 204 -7.57 8.56 -2.03
C MET A 204 -8.54 8.68 -3.21
N CYS A 205 -9.16 9.85 -3.43
CA CYS A 205 -9.96 10.08 -4.64
C CYS A 205 -9.12 9.97 -5.92
N HIS A 206 -7.86 10.41 -5.90
CA HIS A 206 -6.96 10.29 -7.04
C HIS A 206 -6.44 8.87 -7.23
N GLU A 207 -6.24 8.11 -6.17
CA GLU A 207 -6.00 6.67 -6.27
C GLU A 207 -7.19 5.96 -6.92
N LEU A 208 -8.43 6.29 -6.54
CA LEU A 208 -9.62 5.74 -7.17
C LEU A 208 -9.69 6.04 -8.68
N VAL A 209 -9.20 7.19 -9.13
CA VAL A 209 -9.06 7.48 -10.57
C VAL A 209 -7.96 6.65 -11.22
N ASN A 210 -6.82 6.49 -10.56
CA ASN A 210 -5.75 5.62 -11.05
C ASN A 210 -6.20 4.15 -11.16
N ASP A 211 -7.07 3.71 -10.25
CA ASP A 211 -7.66 2.37 -10.21
C ASP A 211 -8.85 2.21 -11.18
N GLY A 212 -9.21 3.26 -11.93
CA GLY A 212 -10.34 3.26 -12.87
C GLY A 212 -11.72 3.15 -12.20
N LYS A 213 -11.82 3.47 -10.90
CA LYS A 213 -13.09 3.48 -10.15
C LYS A 213 -13.82 4.82 -10.25
N LEU A 214 -13.08 5.89 -10.51
CA LEU A 214 -13.60 7.23 -10.77
C LEU A 214 -12.96 7.77 -12.05
N MET A 215 -13.57 8.77 -12.66
CA MET A 215 -13.05 9.46 -13.84
C MET A 215 -13.24 10.97 -13.68
N TRP A 216 -12.16 11.75 -13.73
CA TRP A 216 -12.22 13.21 -13.71
C TRP A 216 -12.56 13.80 -15.07
N SER A 217 -11.97 13.26 -16.13
CA SER A 217 -12.36 13.58 -17.49
C SER A 217 -13.23 12.46 -18.06
N ASP A 218 -13.98 12.77 -19.12
CA ASP A 218 -14.65 11.73 -19.92
C ASP A 218 -13.53 11.03 -20.69
N GLY A 219 -12.83 10.09 -20.04
CA GLY A 219 -11.81 9.31 -20.72
C GLY A 219 -12.43 8.73 -21.99
N ASN A 220 -11.69 8.80 -23.11
CA ASN A 220 -12.09 8.20 -24.38
C ASN A 220 -12.78 6.86 -24.11
N GLY A 221 -14.07 6.80 -24.43
CA GLY A 221 -15.02 5.87 -23.83
C GLY A 221 -14.54 4.42 -23.84
N ASN A 222 -14.76 3.76 -22.70
CA ASN A 222 -15.24 2.39 -22.59
C ASN A 222 -15.43 2.09 -21.09
N LEU A 223 -16.68 2.21 -20.64
CA LEU A 223 -17.21 1.39 -19.54
C LEU A 223 -17.59 0.03 -20.12
#